data_AF-A0A660QT15-F1
#
_entry.id   AF-A0A660QT15-F1
#
_cell.length_a   1.000
_cell.length_b   1.000
_cell.length_c   1.000
_cell.angle_alpha   90.00
_cell.angle_beta   90.00
_cell.angle_gamma   90.00
#
_symmetry.space_group_name_H-M   'P 1'
#
loop_
_entity.id
_entity.type
_entity.pdbx_description
1 polymer ?
#
loop_
_entity_poly.entity_id
_entity_poly.type
_entity_poly.pdbx_seq_one_letter_code
_entity_poly.pdbx_strand_id
1 'polypeptide(L)'
;MNEESIDDPTKRQGLNKIIMQFAMPSQGKGAWQIANTLIPYFLLWGTAIFSFQKDYPIWAGLIPILLAAPFLVRIFIIFHDCCHSSFFDSKWANKLTGYLTGILVFTPFVDWGKAHIRHHATAGNLDRRGVGDIWTLTVEEYIAAPKLKRITYRIFRNPFFLFGLGPAFVFLILQRFSQKGIQHKGRL
;
A
#
# COMPACT_ATOMS: atom_id res chain seq x y z
N MET A 1 21.21 16.65 28.10
CA MET A 1 20.33 15.47 28.09
C MET A 1 21.22 14.28 28.43
N ASN A 2 20.99 13.62 29.57
CA ASN A 2 21.93 12.63 30.12
C ASN A 2 21.97 11.36 29.26
N GLU A 3 23.15 10.78 29.06
CA GLU A 3 23.34 9.55 28.27
C GLU A 3 22.50 8.37 28.77
N GLU A 4 22.25 8.27 30.08
CA GLU A 4 21.32 7.29 30.68
C GLU A 4 19.90 7.36 30.09
N SER A 5 19.46 8.51 29.57
CA SER A 5 18.13 8.65 28.98
C SER A 5 18.01 8.11 27.56
N ILE A 6 19.14 7.88 26.89
CA ILE A 6 19.22 7.40 25.50
C ILE A 6 19.18 5.87 25.45
N ASP A 7 19.67 5.19 26.50
CA ASP A 7 19.71 3.71 26.55
C ASP A 7 18.49 3.07 27.20
N ASP A 8 17.53 3.86 27.70
CA ASP A 8 16.23 3.38 28.16
C ASP A 8 15.33 2.98 26.96
N PRO A 9 15.00 1.68 26.78
CA PRO A 9 14.22 1.20 25.65
C PRO A 9 12.75 1.66 25.69
N THR A 10 12.27 2.19 26.81
CA THR A 10 10.91 2.73 26.95
C THR A 10 10.78 4.17 26.46
N LYS A 11 11.91 4.87 26.26
CA LYS A 11 11.95 6.23 25.70
C LYS A 11 12.12 6.18 24.19
N ARG A 12 11.48 7.13 23.49
CA ARG A 12 11.51 7.25 22.02
C ARG A 12 12.92 7.18 21.42
N GLN A 13 13.91 7.77 22.10
CA GLN A 13 15.30 7.81 21.62
C GLN A 13 15.97 6.43 21.70
N GLY A 14 15.82 5.71 22.80
CA GLY A 14 16.31 4.33 22.94
C GLY A 14 15.62 3.38 21.97
N LEU A 15 14.30 3.52 21.79
CA LEU A 15 13.56 2.74 20.80
C LEU A 15 14.05 3.00 19.36
N ASN A 16 14.27 4.27 19.00
CA ASN A 16 14.82 4.63 17.69
C ASN A 16 16.21 4.02 17.45
N LYS A 17 17.09 4.04 18.47
CA LYS A 17 18.44 3.45 18.38
C LYS A 17 18.39 1.96 18.03
N ILE A 18 17.45 1.22 18.62
CA ILE A 18 17.23 -0.20 18.32
C ILE A 18 16.67 -0.37 16.91
N ILE A 19 15.64 0.39 16.53
CA ILE A 19 14.96 0.27 15.23
C ILE A 19 15.89 0.63 14.07
N MET A 20 16.78 1.60 14.23
CA MET A 20 17.66 2.07 13.15
C MET A 20 18.57 0.98 12.59
N GLN A 21 18.92 -0.02 13.39
CA GLN A 21 19.71 -1.18 12.93
C GLN A 21 18.98 -1.99 11.85
N PHE A 22 17.65 -1.96 11.87
CA PHE A 22 16.77 -2.63 10.91
C PHE A 22 16.23 -1.70 9.82
N ALA A 23 16.57 -0.41 9.87
CA ALA A 23 16.07 0.59 8.94
C ALA A 23 16.91 0.71 7.65
N MET A 24 18.06 0.01 7.57
CA MET A 24 18.95 0.10 6.42
C MET A 24 18.50 -0.80 5.26
N PRO A 25 18.27 -0.26 4.05
CA PRO A 25 17.91 -1.07 2.89
C PRO A 25 19.09 -1.93 2.42
N SER A 26 18.78 -3.11 1.87
CA SER A 26 19.77 -4.02 1.29
C SER A 26 19.53 -4.18 -0.20
N GLN A 27 20.45 -3.64 -1.02
CA GLN A 27 20.32 -3.60 -2.48
C GLN A 27 20.16 -5.00 -3.10
N GLY A 28 20.98 -5.97 -2.67
CA GLY A 28 20.90 -7.34 -3.17
C GLY A 28 19.58 -8.03 -2.81
N LYS A 29 19.08 -7.84 -1.58
CA LYS A 29 17.77 -8.37 -1.18
C LYS A 29 16.64 -7.70 -1.95
N GLY A 30 16.69 -6.38 -2.14
CA GLY A 30 15.70 -5.63 -2.91
C GLY A 30 15.64 -6.09 -4.38
N ALA A 31 16.80 -6.22 -5.04
CA ALA A 31 16.87 -6.73 -6.41
C ALA A 31 16.32 -8.16 -6.53
N TRP A 32 16.66 -9.04 -5.57
CA TRP A 32 16.11 -10.39 -5.54
C TRP A 32 14.59 -10.41 -5.33
N GLN A 33 14.06 -9.54 -4.47
CA GLN A 33 12.61 -9.41 -4.27
C GLN A 33 11.89 -8.94 -5.53
N ILE A 34 12.49 -8.03 -6.30
CA ILE A 34 11.94 -7.64 -7.61
C ILE A 34 11.94 -8.84 -8.55
N ALA A 35 13.08 -9.53 -8.70
CA ALA A 35 13.20 -10.67 -9.62
C ALA A 35 12.23 -11.80 -9.26
N ASN A 36 12.20 -12.22 -7.99
CA ASN A 36 11.34 -13.31 -7.51
C ASN A 36 9.85 -12.93 -7.41
N THR A 37 9.49 -11.69 -7.73
CA THR A 37 8.11 -11.22 -7.82
C THR A 37 7.70 -11.05 -9.28
N LEU A 38 8.47 -10.30 -10.07
CA LEU A 38 8.13 -9.98 -11.46
C LEU A 38 8.29 -11.17 -12.39
N ILE A 39 9.33 -12.00 -12.25
CA ILE A 39 9.55 -13.14 -13.14
C ILE A 39 8.37 -14.13 -13.04
N PRO A 40 7.98 -14.63 -11.84
CA PRO A 40 6.81 -15.51 -11.75
C PRO A 40 5.52 -14.84 -12.21
N TYR A 41 5.32 -13.56 -11.89
CA TYR A 41 4.14 -12.81 -12.33
C TYR A 41 3.99 -12.80 -13.84
N PHE A 42 5.05 -12.44 -14.58
CA PHE A 42 5.01 -12.41 -16.04
C PHE A 42 4.95 -13.82 -16.66
N LEU A 43 5.58 -14.83 -16.06
CA LEU A 43 5.46 -16.21 -16.50
C LEU A 43 4.03 -16.76 -16.35
N LEU A 44 3.34 -16.42 -15.25
CA LEU A 44 1.95 -16.82 -15.02
C LEU A 44 1.01 -16.13 -16.02
N TRP A 45 1.21 -14.83 -16.28
CA TRP A 45 0.48 -14.12 -17.32
C TRP A 45 0.74 -14.68 -18.72
N GLY A 46 2.02 -14.96 -19.05
CA GLY A 46 2.40 -15.58 -20.32
C GLY A 46 1.74 -16.95 -20.50
N THR A 47 1.71 -17.77 -19.45
CA THR A 47 1.01 -19.07 -19.44
C THR A 47 -0.49 -18.92 -19.68
N ALA A 48 -1.12 -17.93 -19.04
CA ALA A 48 -2.55 -17.68 -19.21
C ALA A 48 -2.87 -17.25 -20.65
N ILE A 49 -2.13 -16.28 -21.18
CA ILE A 49 -2.28 -15.79 -22.56
C ILE A 49 -2.07 -16.93 -23.56
N PHE A 50 -0.99 -17.70 -23.40
CA PHE A 50 -0.69 -18.85 -24.25
C PHE A 50 -1.82 -19.89 -24.23
N SER A 51 -2.37 -20.18 -23.05
CA SER A 51 -3.46 -21.15 -22.89
C SER A 51 -4.72 -20.70 -23.63
N PHE A 52 -5.08 -19.41 -23.55
CA PHE A 52 -6.20 -18.86 -24.30
C PHE A 52 -5.94 -18.83 -25.81
N GLN A 53 -4.71 -18.54 -26.26
CA GLN A 53 -4.35 -18.55 -27.68
C GLN A 53 -4.32 -19.95 -28.31
N LYS A 54 -4.15 -20.99 -27.51
CA LYS A 54 -4.14 -22.40 -27.96
C LYS A 54 -5.48 -23.11 -27.77
N ASP A 55 -6.52 -22.37 -27.42
CA ASP A 55 -7.87 -22.90 -27.17
C ASP A 55 -7.87 -24.06 -26.14
N TYR A 56 -6.95 -24.00 -25.17
CA TYR A 56 -6.98 -24.93 -24.04
C TYR A 56 -8.21 -24.69 -23.17
N PRO A 57 -8.63 -25.67 -22.36
CA PRO A 57 -9.74 -25.49 -21.43
C PRO A 57 -9.58 -24.22 -20.60
N ILE A 58 -10.67 -23.49 -20.37
CA ILE A 58 -10.66 -22.17 -19.72
C ILE A 58 -9.86 -22.16 -18.40
N TRP A 59 -9.90 -23.26 -17.65
CA TRP A 59 -9.17 -23.42 -16.38
C TRP A 59 -7.65 -23.37 -16.53
N ALA A 60 -7.09 -23.79 -17.68
CA ALA A 60 -5.67 -23.69 -17.98
C ALA A 60 -5.18 -22.22 -18.03
N GLY A 61 -6.07 -21.28 -18.38
CA GLY A 61 -5.79 -19.84 -18.31
C GLY A 61 -6.18 -19.20 -16.97
N LEU A 62 -7.30 -19.60 -16.38
CA LEU A 62 -7.80 -19.00 -15.13
C LEU A 62 -6.93 -19.35 -13.90
N ILE A 63 -6.41 -20.57 -13.80
CA ILE A 63 -5.58 -20.99 -12.65
C ILE A 63 -4.31 -20.13 -12.56
N PRO A 64 -3.50 -19.95 -13.63
CA PRO A 64 -2.35 -19.04 -13.58
C PRO A 64 -2.70 -17.60 -13.19
N ILE A 65 -3.85 -17.07 -13.64
CA ILE A 65 -4.32 -15.73 -13.26
C ILE A 65 -4.58 -15.65 -11.75
N LEU A 66 -5.26 -16.63 -11.18
CA LEU A 66 -5.50 -16.69 -9.74
C LEU A 66 -4.19 -16.79 -8.96
N LEU A 67 -3.23 -17.58 -9.45
CA LEU A 67 -1.90 -17.69 -8.85
C LEU A 67 -1.06 -16.41 -9.01
N ALA A 68 -1.33 -15.58 -10.02
CA ALA A 68 -0.65 -14.30 -10.22
C ALA A 68 -1.13 -13.22 -9.23
N ALA A 69 -2.34 -13.35 -8.67
CA ALA A 69 -2.91 -12.38 -7.73
C ALA A 69 -2.03 -12.09 -6.50
N PRO A 70 -1.48 -13.07 -5.75
CA PRO A 70 -0.57 -12.80 -4.64
C PRO A 70 0.73 -12.11 -5.09
N PHE A 71 1.21 -12.36 -6.30
CA PHE A 71 2.36 -11.64 -6.84
C PHE A 71 2.00 -10.17 -7.13
N LEU A 72 0.80 -9.88 -7.64
CA LEU A 72 0.33 -8.50 -7.80
C LEU A 72 0.27 -7.76 -6.45
N VAL A 73 -0.14 -8.43 -5.37
CA VAL A 73 -0.07 -7.89 -4.01
C VAL A 73 1.37 -7.59 -3.61
N ARG A 74 2.32 -8.49 -3.91
CA ARG A 74 3.76 -8.24 -3.65
C ARG A 74 4.31 -7.07 -4.48
N ILE A 75 3.88 -6.91 -5.73
CA ILE A 75 4.22 -5.74 -6.56
C ILE A 75 3.70 -4.46 -5.88
N PHE A 76 2.49 -4.49 -5.32
CA PHE A 76 1.93 -3.38 -4.55
C PHE A 76 2.74 -3.06 -3.28
N ILE A 77 3.24 -4.08 -2.57
CA ILE A 77 4.11 -3.89 -1.39
C ILE A 77 5.42 -3.21 -1.81
N ILE A 78 6.05 -3.64 -2.90
CA ILE A 78 7.28 -3.01 -3.43
C ILE A 78 7.00 -1.56 -3.85
N PHE A 79 5.88 -1.32 -4.54
CA PHE A 79 5.39 0.02 -4.89
C PHE A 79 5.21 0.92 -3.67
N HIS A 80 4.57 0.40 -2.62
CA HIS A 80 4.35 1.08 -1.35
C HIS A 80 5.67 1.48 -0.69
N ASP A 81 6.62 0.56 -0.57
CA ASP A 81 7.92 0.84 0.06
C ASP A 81 8.74 1.87 -0.74
N CYS A 82 8.60 1.84 -2.08
CA CYS A 82 9.17 2.88 -2.94
C CYS A 82 8.54 4.26 -2.70
N CYS A 83 7.26 4.35 -2.32
CA CYS A 83 6.62 5.62 -1.96
C CYS A 83 7.26 6.24 -0.71
N HIS A 84 7.72 5.40 0.23
CA HIS A 84 8.46 5.81 1.41
C HIS A 84 9.95 6.06 1.16
N SER A 85 10.43 5.84 -0.08
CA SER A 85 11.86 5.86 -0.42
C SER A 85 12.72 4.91 0.43
N SER A 86 12.14 3.82 0.92
CA SER A 86 12.81 2.89 1.86
C SER A 86 13.21 1.56 1.23
N PHE A 87 12.75 1.25 0.02
CA PHE A 87 13.05 -0.03 -0.63
C PHE A 87 14.52 -0.12 -1.08
N PHE A 88 15.05 0.97 -1.62
CA PHE A 88 16.46 1.13 -1.96
C PHE A 88 17.08 2.32 -1.22
N ASP A 89 18.41 2.35 -1.09
CA ASP A 89 19.13 3.54 -0.59
C ASP A 89 19.04 4.71 -1.59
N SER A 90 19.02 4.41 -2.89
CA SER A 90 18.90 5.42 -3.94
C SER A 90 17.45 5.89 -4.12
N LYS A 91 17.21 7.18 -3.88
CA LYS A 91 15.90 7.81 -4.13
C LYS A 91 15.47 7.73 -5.59
N TRP A 92 16.43 7.80 -6.51
CA TRP A 92 16.13 7.67 -7.93
C TRP A 92 15.67 6.24 -8.25
N ALA A 93 16.33 5.22 -7.68
CA ALA A 93 15.93 3.82 -7.87
C ALA A 93 14.51 3.57 -7.33
N ASN A 94 14.21 4.03 -6.10
CA ASN A 94 12.85 3.96 -5.55
C ASN A 94 11.82 4.62 -6.47
N LYS A 95 12.12 5.83 -6.96
CA LYS A 95 11.21 6.56 -7.84
C LYS A 95 10.95 5.79 -9.14
N LEU A 96 12.01 5.31 -9.79
CA LEU A 96 11.88 4.55 -11.03
C LEU A 96 11.10 3.25 -10.81
N THR A 97 11.50 2.46 -9.82
CA THR A 97 10.82 1.19 -9.48
C THR A 97 9.36 1.44 -9.12
N GLY A 98 9.07 2.45 -8.30
CA GLY A 98 7.72 2.83 -7.91
C GLY A 98 6.83 3.25 -9.09
N TYR A 99 7.36 3.94 -10.09
CA TYR A 99 6.59 4.19 -11.32
C TYR A 99 6.32 2.92 -12.11
N LEU A 100 7.33 2.07 -12.30
CA LEU A 100 7.19 0.82 -13.06
C LEU A 100 6.18 -0.12 -12.40
N THR A 101 6.30 -0.34 -11.09
CA THR A 101 5.36 -1.19 -10.34
C THR A 101 3.98 -0.53 -10.24
N GLY A 102 3.91 0.80 -10.12
CA GLY A 102 2.68 1.58 -10.12
C GLY A 102 1.84 1.40 -11.38
N ILE A 103 2.48 1.29 -12.55
CA ILE A 103 1.81 0.96 -13.82
C ILE A 103 1.19 -0.44 -13.73
N LEU A 104 1.93 -1.43 -13.22
CA LEU A 104 1.44 -2.82 -13.12
C LEU A 104 0.25 -2.95 -12.15
N VAL A 105 0.24 -2.20 -11.05
CA VAL A 105 -0.87 -2.17 -10.09
C VAL A 105 -1.92 -1.10 -10.39
N PHE A 106 -1.80 -0.43 -11.55
CA PHE A 106 -2.70 0.62 -12.00
C PHE A 106 -2.98 1.71 -10.93
N THR A 107 -1.92 2.14 -10.23
CA THR A 107 -2.00 3.11 -9.14
C THR A 107 -0.99 4.25 -9.35
N PRO A 108 -1.42 5.52 -9.34
CA PRO A 108 -0.55 6.66 -9.64
C PRO A 108 0.47 6.89 -8.51
N PHE A 109 1.75 6.63 -8.81
CA PHE A 109 2.84 6.66 -7.81
C PHE A 109 2.90 7.94 -6.97
N VAL A 110 2.92 9.12 -7.60
CA VAL A 110 3.08 10.38 -6.87
C VAL A 110 1.85 10.72 -6.02
N ASP A 111 0.66 10.52 -6.59
CA ASP A 111 -0.59 10.89 -5.95
C ASP A 111 -0.86 9.98 -4.76
N TRP A 112 -0.72 8.67 -4.99
CA TRP A 112 -0.87 7.67 -3.97
C TRP A 112 0.19 7.84 -2.89
N GLY A 113 1.47 8.00 -3.26
CA GLY A 113 2.55 8.20 -2.30
C GLY A 113 2.32 9.40 -1.39
N LYS A 114 1.88 10.55 -1.92
CA LYS A 114 1.57 11.74 -1.11
C LYS A 114 0.36 11.54 -0.20
N ALA A 115 -0.71 10.95 -0.71
CA ALA A 115 -1.88 10.63 0.10
C ALA A 115 -1.52 9.64 1.23
N HIS A 116 -0.68 8.67 0.92
CA HIS A 116 -0.26 7.62 1.83
C HIS A 116 0.71 8.11 2.91
N ILE A 117 1.67 8.98 2.58
CA ILE A 117 2.54 9.62 3.59
C ILE A 117 1.71 10.47 4.55
N ARG A 118 0.71 11.23 4.03
CA ARG A 118 -0.23 11.97 4.90
C ARG A 118 -1.03 11.03 5.80
N HIS A 119 -1.56 9.95 5.24
CA HIS A 119 -2.25 8.92 6.02
C HIS A 119 -1.36 8.40 7.15
N HIS A 120 -0.11 8.00 6.89
CA HIS A 120 0.79 7.56 7.95
C HIS A 120 1.09 8.62 9.01
N ALA A 121 1.11 9.90 8.63
CA ALA A 121 1.32 11.00 9.57
C ALA A 121 0.11 11.27 10.49
N THR A 122 -1.10 10.87 10.08
CA THR A 122 -2.35 11.12 10.82
C THR A 122 -3.10 9.86 11.25
N ALA A 123 -2.65 8.67 10.84
CA ALA A 123 -3.32 7.41 11.13
C ALA A 123 -3.49 7.21 12.64
N GLY A 124 -4.73 6.94 13.06
CA GLY A 124 -5.07 6.77 14.47
C GLY A 124 -5.18 8.07 15.26
N ASN A 125 -4.96 9.23 14.65
CA ASN A 125 -5.14 10.54 15.28
C ASN A 125 -6.55 11.08 14.99
N LEU A 126 -7.45 10.98 15.97
CA LEU A 126 -8.85 11.40 15.83
C LEU A 126 -9.03 12.92 15.67
N ASP A 127 -8.01 13.73 15.99
CA ASP A 127 -8.02 15.19 15.78
C ASP A 127 -7.61 15.58 14.36
N ARG A 128 -6.99 14.66 13.61
CA ARG A 128 -6.45 14.90 12.26
C ARG A 128 -6.99 13.91 11.22
N ARG A 129 -8.28 13.62 11.28
CA ARG A 129 -8.96 12.72 10.33
C ARG A 129 -8.89 13.27 8.91
N GLY A 130 -8.70 12.41 7.92
CA GLY A 130 -8.82 12.81 6.53
C GLY A 130 -8.30 11.80 5.53
N VAL A 131 -7.22 12.17 4.84
CA VAL A 131 -6.73 11.47 3.65
C VAL A 131 -6.23 10.07 4.01
N GLY A 132 -6.86 9.05 3.42
CA GLY A 132 -6.48 7.64 3.59
C GLY A 132 -6.97 7.00 4.90
N ASP A 133 -7.64 7.75 5.77
CA ASP A 133 -8.11 7.22 7.05
C ASP A 133 -9.36 6.35 6.88
N ILE A 134 -9.44 5.33 7.73
CA ILE A 134 -10.67 4.55 7.89
C ILE A 134 -11.61 5.37 8.78
N TRP A 135 -12.77 5.75 8.23
CA TRP A 135 -13.76 6.53 8.97
C TRP A 135 -14.11 5.84 10.30
N THR A 136 -13.76 6.50 11.40
CA THR A 136 -13.89 5.98 12.76
C THR A 136 -14.62 7.03 13.59
N LEU A 137 -15.66 6.61 14.29
CA LEU A 137 -16.40 7.43 15.23
C LEU A 137 -15.94 7.12 16.66
N THR A 138 -15.90 8.14 17.54
CA THR A 138 -15.80 7.90 18.99
C THR A 138 -17.09 7.29 19.52
N VAL A 139 -17.05 6.80 20.76
CA VAL A 139 -18.24 6.27 21.44
C VAL A 139 -19.29 7.37 21.57
N GLU A 140 -18.88 8.57 21.99
CA GLU A 140 -19.76 9.74 22.13
C GLU A 140 -20.35 10.15 20.79
N GLU A 141 -19.56 10.20 19.73
CA GLU A 141 -20.03 10.52 18.37
C GLU A 141 -21.05 9.50 17.86
N TYR A 142 -20.83 8.21 18.13
CA TYR A 142 -21.75 7.15 17.73
C TYR A 142 -23.07 7.21 18.52
N ILE A 143 -23.01 7.46 19.84
CA ILE A 143 -24.19 7.62 20.69
C ILE A 143 -24.96 8.90 20.34
N ALA A 144 -24.29 9.99 19.95
CA ALA A 144 -24.96 11.19 19.49
C ALA A 144 -25.52 11.07 18.04
N ALA A 145 -25.06 10.09 17.26
CA ALA A 145 -25.43 9.96 15.85
C ALA A 145 -26.89 9.50 15.64
N PRO A 146 -27.59 10.03 14.61
CA PRO A 146 -28.88 9.52 14.17
C PRO A 146 -28.84 8.04 13.75
N LYS A 147 -29.98 7.33 13.85
CA LYS A 147 -30.09 5.89 13.54
C LYS A 147 -29.50 5.53 12.17
N LEU A 148 -29.78 6.32 11.14
CA LEU A 148 -29.27 6.08 9.79
C LEU A 148 -27.73 6.14 9.74
N LYS A 149 -27.12 7.15 10.36
CA LYS A 149 -25.66 7.30 10.42
C LYS A 149 -25.01 6.11 11.15
N ARG A 150 -25.64 5.59 12.21
CA ARG A 150 -25.17 4.38 12.89
C ARG A 150 -25.25 3.14 12.00
N ILE A 151 -26.34 2.97 11.24
CA ILE A 151 -26.49 1.86 10.28
C ILE A 151 -25.42 1.94 9.19
N THR A 152 -25.25 3.11 8.56
CA THR A 152 -24.20 3.34 7.56
C THR A 152 -22.81 3.06 8.12
N TYR A 153 -22.52 3.53 9.33
CA TYR A 153 -21.26 3.25 10.01
C TYR A 153 -21.04 1.75 10.23
N ARG A 154 -22.06 1.00 10.65
CA ARG A 154 -21.98 -0.47 10.82
C ARG A 154 -21.73 -1.19 9.50
N ILE A 155 -22.35 -0.75 8.41
CA ILE A 155 -22.10 -1.28 7.07
C ILE A 155 -20.66 -1.01 6.66
N PHE A 156 -20.21 0.25 6.77
CA PHE A 156 -18.85 0.65 6.45
C PHE A 156 -17.80 -0.12 7.27
N ARG A 157 -18.07 -0.36 8.56
CA ARG A 157 -17.19 -1.09 9.49
C ARG A 157 -17.35 -2.62 9.44
N ASN A 158 -18.24 -3.15 8.59
CA ASN A 158 -18.35 -4.59 8.39
C ASN A 158 -17.10 -5.11 7.65
N PRO A 159 -16.46 -6.22 8.07
CA PRO A 159 -15.25 -6.74 7.42
C PRO A 159 -15.40 -7.02 5.93
N PHE A 160 -16.56 -7.52 5.48
CA PHE A 160 -16.81 -7.76 4.06
C PHE A 160 -16.81 -6.46 3.25
N PHE A 161 -17.37 -5.39 3.79
CA PHE A 161 -17.35 -4.08 3.15
C PHE A 161 -15.94 -3.48 3.19
N LEU A 162 -15.31 -3.49 4.37
CA LEU A 162 -14.01 -2.83 4.61
C LEU A 162 -12.85 -3.50 3.88
N PHE A 163 -12.89 -4.82 3.70
CA PHE A 163 -11.80 -5.59 3.05
C PHE A 163 -12.17 -6.12 1.66
N GLY A 164 -13.45 -6.12 1.28
CA GLY A 164 -13.92 -6.51 -0.04
C GLY A 164 -14.29 -5.29 -0.90
N LEU A 165 -15.49 -4.76 -0.68
CA LEU A 165 -16.08 -3.74 -1.56
C LEU A 165 -15.32 -2.41 -1.55
N GLY A 166 -14.90 -1.92 -0.39
CA GLY A 166 -14.16 -0.68 -0.24
C GLY A 166 -12.84 -0.68 -1.02
N PRO A 167 -11.93 -1.64 -0.75
CA PRO A 167 -10.67 -1.76 -1.48
C PRO A 167 -10.88 -2.00 -2.98
N ALA A 168 -11.84 -2.84 -3.37
CA ALA A 168 -12.16 -3.06 -4.77
C ALA A 168 -12.56 -1.75 -5.47
N PHE A 169 -13.44 -0.94 -4.84
CA PHE A 169 -13.82 0.36 -5.40
C PHE A 169 -12.63 1.32 -5.48
N VAL A 170 -11.81 1.42 -4.42
CA VAL A 170 -10.62 2.27 -4.41
C VAL A 170 -9.65 1.86 -5.52
N PHE A 171 -9.24 0.59 -5.57
CA PHE A 171 -8.19 0.13 -6.46
C PHE A 171 -8.65 -0.16 -7.88
N LEU A 172 -9.92 -0.46 -8.15
CA LEU A 172 -10.42 -0.70 -9.50
C LEU A 172 -10.96 0.57 -10.16
N ILE A 173 -11.46 1.53 -9.37
CA ILE A 173 -12.11 2.75 -9.88
C ILE A 173 -11.29 3.99 -9.53
N LEU A 174 -11.12 4.31 -8.25
CA LEU A 174 -10.53 5.61 -7.86
C LEU A 174 -9.07 5.74 -8.28
N GLN A 175 -8.26 4.69 -8.12
CA GLN A 175 -6.85 4.71 -8.51
C GLN A 175 -6.63 4.74 -10.03
N ARG A 176 -7.67 4.61 -10.85
CA ARG A 176 -7.55 4.80 -12.31
C ARG A 176 -7.41 6.25 -12.72
N PHE A 177 -7.69 7.18 -11.80
CA PHE A 177 -7.65 8.60 -12.05
C PHE A 177 -6.66 9.29 -11.11
N SER A 178 -5.94 10.27 -11.63
CA SER A 178 -5.10 11.15 -10.83
C SER A 178 -5.99 12.04 -9.93
N GLN A 179 -5.57 12.24 -8.68
CA GLN A 179 -6.35 13.03 -7.73
C GLN A 179 -6.18 14.53 -8.02
N LYS A 180 -7.30 15.23 -8.17
CA LYS A 180 -7.30 16.69 -8.35
C LYS A 180 -6.68 17.38 -7.14
N GLY A 181 -5.80 18.35 -7.38
CA GLY A 181 -5.21 19.21 -6.34
C GLY A 181 -3.94 18.67 -5.68
N ILE A 182 -3.38 17.54 -6.14
CA ILE A 182 -2.06 17.10 -5.70
C ILE A 182 -0.98 17.91 -6.44
N GLN A 183 -0.23 18.71 -5.70
CA GLN A 183 0.90 19.46 -6.26
C GLN A 183 1.99 18.47 -6.68
N HIS A 184 2.26 18.31 -7.97
CA HIS A 184 3.27 17.35 -8.46
C HIS A 184 4.73 17.82 -8.25
N LYS A 185 4.94 19.09 -7.90
CA LYS A 185 6.25 19.64 -7.50
C LYS A 185 6.47 19.47 -6.00
N GLY A 186 7.73 19.28 -5.60
CA GLY A 186 8.14 19.05 -4.21
C GLY A 186 8.62 17.62 -3.94
N ARG A 187 9.11 17.38 -2.72
CA ARG A 187 9.46 16.01 -2.28
C ARG A 187 8.21 15.11 -2.27
N LEU A 188 8.43 13.83 -2.62
CA LEU A 188 7.69 12.75 -1.97
C LEU A 188 8.25 12.64 -0.55
#